data_AF-A0A550H579-F1
#
_entry.id   AF-A0A550H579-F1
#
_cell.length_a   1.000
_cell.length_b   1.000
_cell.length_c   1.000
_cell.angle_alpha   90.00
_cell.angle_beta   90.00
_cell.angle_gamma   90.00
#
_symmetry.space_group_name_H-M   'P 1'
#
loop_
_entity.id
_entity.type
_entity.pdbx_description
1 polymer ?
#
loop_
_entity_poly.entity_id
_entity_poly.type
_entity_poly.pdbx_seq_one_letter_code
_entity_poly.pdbx_strand_id
1 'polypeptide(L)'
;MDQLGQTFIITIHPYALQNELLTRMRAFCDGHIVLEIRTFRDRTALTMNVAKLKGAIKNVSDLISFEVSPAYGIKILPFSTARG
;
A
#
# COMPACT_ATOMS: atom_id res chain seq x y z
N MET A 1 0.31 -20.94 -13.01
CA MET A 1 1.35 -19.91 -13.17
C MET A 1 1.15 -19.36 -14.56
N ASP A 2 0.94 -18.06 -14.71
CA ASP A 2 0.78 -17.45 -16.03
C ASP A 2 2.07 -17.68 -16.85
N GLN A 3 1.93 -18.19 -18.07
CA GLN A 3 3.08 -18.67 -18.87
C GLN A 3 3.92 -17.53 -19.47
N LEU A 4 3.52 -16.26 -19.28
CA LEU A 4 4.16 -15.08 -19.88
C LEU A 4 4.96 -14.17 -18.94
N GLY A 5 5.00 -14.43 -17.62
CA GLY A 5 5.79 -13.62 -16.68
C GLY A 5 5.38 -12.15 -16.58
N GLN A 6 4.12 -11.83 -16.93
CA GLN A 6 3.60 -10.47 -16.90
C GLN A 6 3.24 -10.03 -15.48
N THR A 7 3.35 -8.73 -15.20
CA THR A 7 2.95 -8.12 -13.94
C THR A 7 1.83 -7.12 -14.17
N PHE A 8 0.74 -7.28 -13.43
CA PHE A 8 -0.41 -6.38 -13.47
C PHE A 8 -0.50 -5.60 -12.15
N ILE A 9 -0.64 -4.28 -12.27
CA ILE A 9 -0.90 -3.38 -11.13
C ILE A 9 -2.22 -2.68 -11.42
N ILE A 10 -3.16 -2.79 -10.48
CA ILE A 10 -4.50 -2.22 -10.60
C ILE A 10 -4.78 -1.36 -9.37
N THR A 11 -5.28 -0.15 -9.59
CA THR A 11 -5.73 0.76 -8.54
C THR A 11 -7.25 0.81 -8.51
N ILE A 12 -7.82 0.71 -7.31
CA ILE A 12 -9.27 0.64 -7.12
C ILE A 12 -9.64 1.45 -5.89
N HIS A 13 -10.64 2.32 -6.01
CA HIS A 13 -11.21 3.00 -4.86
C HIS A 13 -12.00 2.00 -4.00
N PRO A 14 -11.86 1.96 -2.66
CA PRO A 14 -12.53 0.96 -1.82
C PRO A 14 -14.06 1.01 -1.88
N TYR A 15 -14.66 2.11 -2.34
CA TYR A 15 -16.11 2.23 -2.57
C TYR A 15 -16.55 1.96 -4.01
N ALA A 16 -15.63 1.63 -4.92
CA ALA A 16 -15.98 1.35 -6.32
C ALA A 16 -16.59 -0.05 -6.50
N LEU A 17 -16.34 -0.98 -5.57
CA LEU A 17 -16.77 -2.37 -5.66
C LEU A 17 -17.39 -2.83 -4.33
N GLN A 18 -18.23 -3.87 -4.40
CA GLN A 18 -18.79 -4.52 -3.22
C GLN A 18 -17.69 -5.20 -2.39
N ASN A 19 -17.86 -5.22 -1.06
CA ASN A 19 -16.89 -5.79 -0.13
C ASN A 19 -16.56 -7.27 -0.41
N GLU A 20 -17.54 -8.05 -0.88
CA GLU A 20 -17.31 -9.46 -1.24
C GLU A 20 -16.32 -9.59 -2.40
N LEU A 21 -16.49 -8.78 -3.44
CA LEU A 21 -15.60 -8.76 -4.59
C LEU A 21 -14.19 -8.29 -4.18
N LEU A 22 -14.09 -7.22 -3.38
CA LEU A 22 -12.81 -6.75 -2.86
C LEU A 22 -12.09 -7.84 -2.03
N THR A 23 -12.83 -8.60 -1.22
CA THR A 23 -12.29 -9.71 -0.43
C THR A 23 -11.74 -10.82 -1.32
N ARG A 24 -12.48 -11.18 -2.38
CA ARG A 24 -12.02 -12.17 -3.38
C ARG A 24 -10.77 -11.67 -4.10
N MET A 25 -10.73 -10.42 -4.56
CA MET A 25 -9.56 -9.84 -5.24
C MET A 25 -8.30 -9.88 -4.36
N ARG A 26 -8.42 -9.54 -3.06
CA ARG A 26 -7.32 -9.64 -2.09
C ARG A 26 -6.83 -11.08 -1.88
N ALA A 27 -7.71 -12.06 -2.01
CA ALA A 27 -7.32 -13.48 -1.93
C ALA A 27 -6.50 -13.90 -3.17
N PHE A 28 -6.93 -13.49 -4.36
CA PHE A 28 -6.28 -13.87 -5.63
C PHE A 28 -4.94 -13.14 -5.91
N CYS A 29 -4.78 -11.89 -5.46
CA CYS A 29 -3.58 -11.12 -5.79
C CYS A 29 -2.32 -11.62 -5.05
N ASP A 30 -1.14 -11.45 -5.64
CA ASP A 30 0.12 -11.74 -4.95
C ASP A 30 0.57 -10.57 -4.05
N GLY A 31 0.08 -9.35 -4.30
CA GLY A 31 0.34 -8.15 -3.51
C GLY A 31 -0.92 -7.31 -3.28
N HIS A 32 -1.06 -6.74 -2.09
CA HIS A 32 -2.15 -5.83 -1.72
C HIS A 32 -1.57 -4.63 -0.98
N ILE A 33 -1.72 -3.45 -1.59
CA ILE A 33 -1.21 -2.19 -1.08
C ILE A 33 -2.40 -1.26 -0.84
N VAL A 34 -2.50 -0.70 0.35
CA VAL A 34 -3.55 0.25 0.73
C VAL A 34 -2.93 1.64 0.84
N LEU A 35 -3.43 2.58 0.05
CA LEU A 35 -3.04 3.98 0.11
C LEU A 35 -4.02 4.75 0.98
N GLU A 36 -3.51 5.47 1.97
CA GLU A 36 -4.33 6.18 2.96
C GLU A 36 -3.73 7.55 3.26
N ILE A 37 -4.61 8.54 3.46
CA ILE A 37 -4.23 9.81 4.07
C ILE A 37 -4.38 9.62 5.59
N ARG A 38 -3.28 9.72 6.34
CA ARG A 38 -3.28 9.57 7.80
C ARG A 38 -2.84 10.87 8.46
N THR A 39 -3.55 11.24 9.53
CA THR A 39 -3.17 12.38 10.37
C THR A 39 -2.45 11.88 11.62
N PHE A 40 -1.18 12.27 11.77
CA PHE A 40 -0.36 12.01 12.94
C PHE A 40 -0.29 13.28 13.79
N ARG A 41 -1.00 13.29 14.93
CA ARG A 41 -1.19 14.50 15.76
C ARG A 41 -1.72 15.66 14.91
N ASP A 42 -0.84 16.60 14.55
CA ASP A 42 -1.18 17.82 13.80
C ASP A 42 -0.68 17.81 12.35
N ARG A 43 -0.12 16.68 11.88
CA ARG A 43 0.44 16.55 10.53
C ARG A 43 -0.26 15.48 9.73
N THR A 44 -0.81 15.85 8.58
CA THR A 44 -1.35 14.91 7.61
C THR A 44 -0.24 14.40 6.69
N ALA A 45 -0.16 13.09 6.49
CA ALA A 45 0.80 12.44 5.61
C ALA A 45 0.09 11.43 4.69
N LEU A 46 0.63 11.28 3.47
CA LEU A 46 0.24 10.17 2.61
C LEU A 46 0.96 8.92 3.10
N THR A 47 0.24 7.82 3.19
CA THR A 47 0.75 6.56 3.69
C THR A 47 0.39 5.40 2.78
N MET A 48 1.26 4.41 2.76
CA MET A 48 1.14 3.17 2.02
C MET A 48 1.30 2.03 3.02
N ASN A 49 0.26 1.21 3.16
CA ASN A 49 0.28 0.00 3.97
C ASN A 49 0.39 -1.22 3.05
N VAL A 50 1.43 -2.03 3.23
CA VAL A 50 1.59 -3.29 2.49
C VAL A 50 0.81 -4.38 3.21
N ALA A 51 -0.48 -4.52 2.90
CA ALA A 51 -1.36 -5.46 3.58
C ALA A 51 -1.15 -6.93 3.18
N LYS A 52 -0.54 -7.19 2.01
CA LYS A 52 -0.16 -8.54 1.55
C LYS A 52 1.04 -8.43 0.61
N LEU A 53 2.02 -9.31 0.80
CA LEU A 53 3.10 -9.53 -0.17
C LEU A 53 3.53 -11.00 -0.09
N LYS A 54 3.15 -11.77 -1.11
CA LYS A 54 3.48 -13.20 -1.17
C LYS A 54 4.98 -13.38 -1.41
N GLY A 55 5.60 -14.28 -0.65
CA GLY A 55 7.05 -14.56 -0.75
C GLY A 55 7.95 -13.53 -0.08
N ALA A 56 7.40 -12.61 0.72
CA ALA A 56 8.20 -11.66 1.49
C ALA A 56 9.01 -12.37 2.57
N ILE A 57 10.30 -12.04 2.64
CA ILE A 57 11.26 -12.61 3.61
C ILE A 57 11.20 -11.86 4.96
N LYS A 58 10.66 -10.63 4.97
CA LYS A 58 10.51 -9.78 6.15
C LYS A 58 9.03 -9.53 6.44
N ASN A 59 8.72 -9.22 7.70
CA ASN A 59 7.37 -8.85 8.12
C ASN A 59 6.85 -7.70 7.25
N VAL A 60 5.67 -7.88 6.66
CA VAL A 60 5.12 -6.99 5.64
C VAL A 60 4.27 -5.86 6.25
N SER A 61 4.16 -5.76 7.57
CA SER A 61 3.37 -4.73 8.25
C SER A 61 4.06 -3.36 8.32
N ASP A 62 4.78 -2.96 7.28
CA ASP A 62 5.48 -1.69 7.23
C ASP A 62 4.55 -0.61 6.67
N LEU A 63 4.18 0.34 7.53
CA LEU A 63 3.52 1.57 7.13
C LEU A 63 4.57 2.52 6.56
N ILE A 64 4.52 2.75 5.26
CA ILE A 64 5.45 3.65 4.58
C ILE A 64 4.77 5.01 4.44
N SER A 65 5.40 6.05 4.96
CA SER A 65 4.95 7.43 4.74
C SER A 65 5.68 8.03 3.54
N PHE A 66 4.97 8.82 2.74
CA PHE A 66 5.56 9.46 1.57
C PHE A 66 4.94 10.83 1.29
N GLU A 67 5.64 11.62 0.49
CA GLU A 67 5.15 12.86 -0.10
C GLU A 67 5.26 12.79 -1.63
N VAL A 68 4.43 13.55 -2.33
CA VAL A 68 4.49 13.67 -3.80
C VAL A 68 4.81 15.12 -4.14
N SER A 69 5.89 15.34 -4.88
CA SER A 69 6.30 16.66 -5.36
C SER A 69 6.58 16.62 -6.85
N PRO A 70 6.25 17.69 -7.61
CA PRO A 70 6.61 17.79 -9.02
C PRO A 70 8.12 17.64 -9.28
N ALA A 71 8.98 18.05 -8.33
CA ALA A 71 10.43 18.06 -8.53
C ALA A 71 11.09 16.68 -8.43
N TYR A 72 10.49 15.74 -7.68
CA TYR A 72 11.12 14.44 -7.38
C TYR A 72 10.14 13.25 -7.37
N GLY A 73 8.86 13.47 -7.68
CA GLY A 73 7.83 12.43 -7.64
C GLY A 73 7.55 11.97 -6.22
N ILE A 74 7.53 10.66 -6.00
CA ILE A 74 7.29 10.04 -4.69
C ILE A 74 8.58 10.05 -3.88
N LYS A 75 8.56 10.72 -2.73
CA LYS A 75 9.67 10.71 -1.76
C LYS A 75 9.22 10.03 -0.47
N ILE A 76 9.96 8.99 -0.08
CA ILE A 76 9.73 8.28 1.18
C ILE A 76 10.15 9.17 2.33
N LEU A 77 9.28 9.29 3.33
CA LEU A 77 9.53 10.03 4.56
C LEU A 77 9.98 9.05 5.66
N PRO A 78 11.05 9.34 6.40
CA PRO A 78 11.47 8.53 7.53
C PRO A 78 10.53 8.78 8.72
N PHE A 79 9.39 8.08 8.76
CA PHE A 79 8.54 8.06 9.94
C PHE A 79 9.03 7.00 10.92
N SER A 80 9.81 7.45 11.90
CA SER A 80 10.03 6.70 13.13
C SER A 80 8.86 6.99 14.07
N THR A 81 7.95 6.04 14.27
CA THR A 81 7.23 6.01 15.55
C THR A 81 8.27 5.62 16.58
N ALA A 82 8.93 6.60 17.20
CA ALA A 82 9.72 6.36 18.39
C ALA A 82 8.79 5.64 19.38
N ARG A 83 9.10 4.37 19.68
CA ARG A 83 8.52 3.69 20.84
C ARG A 83 9.02 4.46 22.05
N GLY A 84 8.21 5.40 22.53
CA GLY A 84 8.28 5.88 23.90
C GLY A 84 7.78 4.80 24.83
#